data_AF-A0A960LP39-F1
#
_entry.id   AF-A0A960LP39-F1
#
_cell.length_a   1.000
_cell.length_b   1.000
_cell.length_c   1.000
_cell.angle_alpha   90.00
_cell.angle_beta   90.00
_cell.angle_gamma   90.00
#
_symmetry.space_group_name_H-M   'P 1'
#
loop_
_entity.id
_entity.type
_entity.pdbx_description
1 polymer ?
#
loop_
_entity_poly.entity_id
_entity_poly.type
_entity_poly.pdbx_seq_one_letter_code
_entity_poly.pdbx_strand_id
1 'polypeptide(L)'
;MSTSRITRLLACLLSLYSGVPASADEPSLAGSWQGIIKVAGQELPVVFEIEDAGRGQWKGSLLSPSQTDQPIPLTSVTLNDRDVFISVDYIGGYYKGRLNASGRAIRGDWTQGTFTVSLPLDFSEKAFAYERPQTPKEPFPYTSEKVAFANPLGKNQLGGTLTFPTNPINPLPAVILISGSGPQDRDETIAGHKPFAVIADYLTRRGIAVLRYDDRGVGESTGTFEYGTTLDFATDAFAAVDYLKSRREIDPARIGLLGHSEGGIIAPIVATKREDIAFLVLLAGPGLRGDLTLLTQSKAIGQASGLITEFIEMNQQFSKAVFDLLTQPNPDLAAVQALGTKFEAEAKKLADQDADKLADLGPIIGQQLKMIESPWFSNFLTLDPAEYLRKVSCPVLAINGAKDLQVIADIHLPAIEGALKSNPQSSSKNVIRSLPGLNHLFQKATTGLPSEYPQIEETISPPVLTLIGDWIESLR
;
A
#
# COMPACT_ATOMS: atom_id res chain seq x y z
N MET A 1 9.43 44.33 77.10
CA MET A 1 10.34 44.07 75.95
C MET A 1 9.55 43.30 74.88
N SER A 2 9.92 43.46 73.61
CA SER A 2 9.34 42.83 72.39
C SER A 2 7.81 42.80 72.22
N THR A 3 7.35 43.46 71.16
CA THR A 3 6.01 43.34 70.53
C THR A 3 5.98 42.11 69.59
N SER A 4 4.94 41.71 68.83
CA SER A 4 3.83 42.36 68.09
C SER A 4 2.90 41.25 67.55
N ARG A 5 1.58 41.33 67.29
CA ARG A 5 0.42 42.27 67.44
C ARG A 5 -0.87 41.40 67.26
N ILE A 6 -2.03 41.63 67.87
CA ILE A 6 -3.09 42.62 67.54
C ILE A 6 -3.51 42.51 66.04
N THR A 7 -4.62 41.89 65.61
CA THR A 7 -6.06 41.96 65.98
C THR A 7 -6.77 43.26 65.53
N ARG A 8 -7.66 43.18 64.51
CA ARG A 8 -8.96 43.93 64.43
C ARG A 8 -9.83 43.56 63.22
N LEU A 9 -11.10 43.97 63.27
CA LEU A 9 -12.17 43.70 62.30
C LEU A 9 -12.25 44.74 61.17
N LEU A 10 -13.11 44.42 60.20
CA LEU A 10 -13.55 45.20 59.03
C LEU A 10 -13.98 46.65 59.33
N ALA A 11 -13.75 47.53 58.35
CA ALA A 11 -14.67 48.60 57.97
C ALA A 11 -14.53 48.91 56.46
N CYS A 12 -15.60 49.38 55.82
CA CYS A 12 -15.75 49.47 54.36
C CYS A 12 -14.91 50.56 53.68
N LEU A 13 -14.58 50.36 52.39
CA LEU A 13 -14.75 51.37 51.33
C LEU A 13 -14.71 50.72 49.93
N LEU A 14 -15.36 51.36 48.95
CA LEU A 14 -15.45 50.85 47.58
C LEU A 14 -14.17 51.12 46.78
N SER A 15 -13.78 50.17 45.93
CA SER A 15 -12.94 50.42 44.76
C SER A 15 -13.67 49.95 43.50
N LEU A 16 -13.72 50.81 42.49
CA LEU A 16 -14.33 50.51 41.19
C LEU A 16 -13.40 49.59 40.39
N TYR A 17 -13.64 48.28 40.45
CA TYR A 17 -13.07 47.36 39.47
C TYR A 17 -13.82 47.50 38.15
N SER A 18 -13.26 48.30 37.24
CA SER A 18 -13.60 48.24 35.82
C SER A 18 -13.26 46.85 35.30
N GLY A 19 -14.29 46.04 35.05
CA GLY A 19 -14.11 44.70 34.49
C GLY A 19 -13.46 44.78 33.12
N VAL A 20 -12.22 44.29 33.01
CA VAL A 20 -11.65 43.95 31.71
C VAL A 20 -12.52 42.83 31.14
N PRO A 21 -13.12 42.97 29.96
CA PRO A 21 -13.84 41.87 29.35
C PRO A 21 -12.86 40.71 29.13
N ALA A 22 -13.28 39.48 29.45
CA ALA A 22 -12.50 38.33 29.04
C ALA A 22 -12.29 38.40 27.52
N SER A 23 -11.05 38.19 27.08
CA SER A 23 -10.81 38.02 25.64
C SER A 23 -11.69 36.87 25.17
N ALA A 24 -12.38 37.04 24.05
CA ALA A 24 -12.67 35.86 23.26
C ALA A 24 -11.32 35.26 22.87
N ASP A 25 -11.15 33.96 23.02
CA ASP A 25 -9.97 33.29 22.47
C ASP A 25 -9.95 33.54 20.96
N GLU A 26 -8.81 33.99 20.44
CA GLU A 26 -8.68 34.15 18.98
C GLU A 26 -8.89 32.78 18.32
N PRO A 27 -9.66 32.70 17.22
CA PRO A 27 -9.91 31.44 16.55
C PRO A 27 -8.58 30.77 16.18
N SER A 28 -8.37 29.54 16.61
CA SER A 28 -7.14 28.79 16.34
C SER A 28 -7.37 27.74 15.25
N LEU A 29 -6.35 27.51 14.43
CA LEU A 29 -6.28 26.38 13.51
C LEU A 29 -5.45 25.20 14.05
N ALA A 30 -4.86 25.29 15.25
CA ALA A 30 -3.99 24.23 15.76
C ALA A 30 -4.77 22.93 16.06
N GLY A 31 -4.44 21.84 15.36
CA GLY A 31 -5.06 20.52 15.50
C GLY A 31 -5.24 19.79 14.15
N SER A 32 -5.98 18.69 14.19
CA SER A 32 -6.26 17.82 13.04
C SER A 32 -7.57 18.23 12.35
N TRP A 33 -7.48 18.63 11.07
CA TRP A 33 -8.64 18.99 10.25
C TRP A 33 -8.87 17.93 9.18
N GLN A 34 -10.01 17.24 9.27
CA GLN A 34 -10.29 16.04 8.48
C GLN A 34 -11.47 16.28 7.54
N GLY A 35 -11.33 15.84 6.29
CA GLY A 35 -12.38 15.88 5.29
C GLY A 35 -12.22 14.78 4.25
N ILE A 36 -13.13 14.73 3.29
CA ILE A 36 -13.11 13.75 2.20
C ILE A 36 -13.23 14.50 0.88
N ILE A 37 -12.19 14.39 0.03
CA ILE A 37 -12.27 14.75 -1.38
C ILE A 37 -13.04 13.64 -2.10
N LYS A 38 -14.08 14.00 -2.84
CA LYS A 38 -14.86 13.07 -3.68
C LYS A 38 -14.52 13.33 -5.15
N VAL A 39 -13.96 12.33 -5.82
CA VAL A 39 -13.29 12.47 -7.12
C VAL A 39 -13.41 11.16 -7.91
N ALA A 40 -13.88 11.19 -9.16
CA ALA A 40 -14.20 10.00 -9.98
C ALA A 40 -14.86 8.81 -9.22
N GLY A 41 -15.82 9.08 -8.33
CA GLY A 41 -16.49 8.06 -7.51
C GLY A 41 -15.66 7.46 -6.36
N GLN A 42 -14.40 7.90 -6.21
CA GLN A 42 -13.54 7.59 -5.06
C GLN A 42 -13.78 8.59 -3.92
N GLU A 43 -13.57 8.13 -2.69
CA GLU A 43 -13.52 8.97 -1.50
C GLU A 43 -12.10 8.95 -0.95
N LEU A 44 -11.42 10.09 -1.01
CA LEU A 44 -10.06 10.29 -0.51
C LEU A 44 -10.12 11.08 0.81
N PRO A 45 -9.90 10.44 1.97
CA PRO A 45 -9.70 11.14 3.23
C PRO A 45 -8.47 12.04 3.12
N VAL A 46 -8.60 13.28 3.57
CA VAL A 46 -7.51 14.25 3.65
C VAL A 46 -7.46 14.89 5.02
N VAL A 47 -6.25 15.10 5.50
CA VAL A 47 -5.94 15.45 6.89
C VAL A 47 -4.93 16.58 6.88
N PHE A 48 -5.34 17.76 7.33
CA PHE A 48 -4.43 18.87 7.58
C PHE A 48 -4.10 18.88 9.08
N GLU A 49 -2.89 18.42 9.42
CA GLU A 49 -2.33 18.58 10.77
C GLU A 49 -1.65 19.96 10.82
N ILE A 50 -2.22 20.88 11.60
CA ILE A 50 -1.77 22.28 11.70
C ILE A 50 -1.28 22.56 13.11
N GLU A 51 -0.16 23.27 13.23
CA GLU A 51 0.43 23.74 14.48
C GLU A 51 0.64 25.27 14.44
N ASP A 52 0.44 25.93 15.59
CA ASP A 52 0.88 27.31 15.79
C ASP A 52 2.42 27.35 15.84
N ALA A 53 3.04 28.16 14.98
CA ALA A 53 4.47 28.42 14.96
C ALA A 53 4.85 29.71 15.73
N GLY A 54 3.85 30.40 16.29
CA GLY A 54 3.95 31.65 17.03
C GLY A 54 3.76 32.88 16.15
N ARG A 55 3.34 34.00 16.77
CA ARG A 55 3.15 35.32 16.12
C ARG A 55 2.16 35.30 14.94
N GLY A 56 1.16 34.41 14.97
CA GLY A 56 0.18 34.25 13.89
C GLY A 56 0.73 33.53 12.65
N GLN A 57 1.93 32.93 12.75
CA GLN A 57 2.44 32.02 11.73
C GLN A 57 1.99 30.60 12.06
N TRP A 58 1.58 29.87 11.03
CA TRP A 58 1.09 28.50 11.12
C TRP A 58 2.00 27.58 10.30
N LYS A 59 2.27 26.38 10.80
CA LYS A 59 2.97 25.31 10.08
C LYS A 59 2.08 24.06 10.06
N GLY A 60 2.41 23.08 9.23
CA GLY A 60 1.66 21.83 9.22
C GLY A 60 2.01 20.90 8.06
N SER A 61 1.19 19.86 7.92
CA SER A 61 1.27 18.93 6.78
C SER A 61 -0.13 18.53 6.29
N LEU A 62 -0.23 18.23 5.00
CA LEU A 62 -1.35 17.53 4.38
C LEU A 62 -0.98 16.05 4.24
N LEU A 63 -1.75 15.17 4.87
CA LEU A 63 -1.72 13.73 4.60
C LEU A 63 -2.98 13.35 3.81
N SER A 64 -2.81 12.55 2.75
CA SER A 64 -3.90 11.84 2.07
C SER A 64 -3.67 10.35 2.30
N PRO A 65 -4.20 9.76 3.38
CA PRO A 65 -3.84 8.41 3.83
C PRO A 65 -4.18 7.30 2.84
N SER A 66 -4.97 7.58 1.80
CA SER A 66 -5.29 6.62 0.72
C SER A 66 -4.35 6.75 -0.49
N GLN A 67 -3.39 7.67 -0.46
CA GLN A 67 -2.45 7.96 -1.54
C GLN A 67 -0.99 7.98 -1.08
N THR A 68 -0.72 8.29 0.19
CA THR A 68 0.64 8.35 0.76
C THR A 68 0.59 8.20 2.29
N ASP A 69 1.55 7.45 2.85
CA ASP A 69 1.82 7.42 4.30
C ASP A 69 2.79 8.56 4.73
N GLN A 70 3.43 9.24 3.78
CA GLN A 70 4.30 10.40 4.03
C GLN A 70 3.49 11.71 3.97
N PRO A 71 3.46 12.52 5.05
CA PRO A 71 2.80 13.82 5.05
C PRO A 71 3.53 14.84 4.17
N ILE A 72 2.78 15.61 3.39
CA ILE A 72 3.29 16.67 2.50
C ILE A 72 3.32 17.99 3.28
N PRO A 73 4.47 18.67 3.44
CA PRO A 73 4.53 19.95 4.15
C PRO A 73 3.64 21.03 3.52
N LEU A 74 2.90 21.76 4.35
CA LEU A 74 2.13 22.94 3.90
C LEU A 74 3.09 24.10 3.62
N THR A 75 2.94 24.75 2.48
CA THR A 75 3.78 25.87 2.05
C THR A 75 3.36 27.18 2.72
N SER A 76 2.06 27.36 2.96
CA SER A 76 1.55 28.41 3.85
C SER A 76 0.18 28.02 4.42
N VAL A 77 -0.12 28.55 5.61
CA VAL A 77 -1.44 28.51 6.24
C VAL A 77 -1.72 29.91 6.79
N THR A 78 -2.88 30.47 6.50
CA THR A 78 -3.32 31.77 7.04
C THR A 78 -4.76 31.71 7.53
N LEU A 79 -5.04 32.54 8.54
CA LEU A 79 -6.36 32.79 9.10
C LEU A 79 -6.54 34.32 9.20
N ASN A 80 -7.52 34.86 8.49
CA ASN A 80 -7.90 36.27 8.57
C ASN A 80 -9.37 36.36 9.03
N ASP A 81 -9.62 36.83 10.25
CA ASP A 81 -10.89 36.72 11.00
C ASP A 81 -11.41 35.27 11.13
N ARG A 82 -11.96 34.74 10.04
CA ARG A 82 -12.47 33.37 9.87
C ARG A 82 -12.18 32.80 8.49
N ASP A 83 -11.63 33.56 7.55
CA ASP A 83 -11.26 33.06 6.24
C ASP A 83 -9.90 32.35 6.33
N VAL A 84 -9.90 31.09 5.91
CA VAL A 84 -8.77 30.15 5.98
C VAL A 84 -8.24 29.93 4.58
N PHE A 85 -6.93 30.05 4.42
CA PHE A 85 -6.21 29.65 3.22
C PHE A 85 -5.07 28.71 3.59
N ILE A 86 -4.91 27.63 2.84
CA ILE A 86 -3.82 26.65 2.99
C ILE A 86 -3.23 26.42 1.60
N SER A 87 -1.92 26.53 1.44
CA SER A 87 -1.23 26.27 0.17
C SER A 87 -0.28 25.09 0.30
N VAL A 88 -0.23 24.24 -0.73
CA VAL A 88 0.61 23.04 -0.84
C VAL A 88 1.26 23.06 -2.23
N ASP A 89 2.16 24.02 -2.42
CA ASP A 89 2.74 24.39 -3.72
C ASP A 89 3.47 23.21 -4.38
N TYR A 90 4.02 22.29 -3.59
CA TYR A 90 4.66 21.05 -4.04
C TYR A 90 3.76 20.19 -4.94
N ILE A 91 2.45 20.20 -4.72
CA ILE A 91 1.45 19.47 -5.54
C ILE A 91 0.57 20.40 -6.39
N GLY A 92 0.89 21.71 -6.43
CA GLY A 92 0.07 22.72 -7.10
C GLY A 92 -1.34 22.88 -6.52
N GLY A 93 -1.51 22.58 -5.23
CA GLY A 93 -2.81 22.52 -4.55
C GLY A 93 -2.98 23.61 -3.49
N TYR A 94 -4.22 24.04 -3.26
CA TYR A 94 -4.59 24.93 -2.16
C TYR A 94 -6.04 24.71 -1.69
N TYR A 95 -6.32 25.09 -0.45
CA TYR A 95 -7.66 25.13 0.13
C TYR A 95 -8.08 26.58 0.41
N LYS A 96 -9.36 26.89 0.16
CA LYS A 96 -10.01 28.16 0.56
C LYS A 96 -11.31 27.84 1.28
N GLY A 97 -11.46 28.28 2.53
CA GLY A 97 -12.70 28.06 3.27
C GLY A 97 -12.92 29.06 4.40
N ARG A 98 -14.07 28.97 5.06
CA ARG A 98 -14.43 29.82 6.20
C ARG A 98 -14.69 28.97 7.46
N LEU A 99 -13.97 29.30 8.52
CA LEU A 99 -14.10 28.70 9.84
C LEU A 99 -15.46 29.08 10.47
N ASN A 100 -16.11 28.10 11.08
CA ASN A 100 -17.42 28.28 11.70
C ASN A 100 -17.33 29.03 13.04
N ALA A 101 -18.47 29.42 13.58
CA ALA A 101 -18.54 30.19 14.83
C ALA A 101 -18.07 29.43 16.09
N SER A 102 -17.91 28.10 16.02
CA SER A 102 -17.45 27.26 17.13
C SER A 102 -15.98 26.85 17.05
N GLY A 103 -15.25 27.26 16.00
CA GLY A 103 -13.86 26.84 15.78
C GLY A 103 -13.67 25.33 15.55
N ARG A 104 -14.71 24.61 15.08
CA ARG A 104 -14.68 23.13 14.93
C ARG A 104 -15.02 22.61 13.53
N ALA A 105 -15.33 23.50 12.59
CA ALA A 105 -15.63 23.16 11.21
C ALA A 105 -15.17 24.29 10.29
N ILE A 106 -14.54 23.96 9.16
CA ILE A 106 -14.26 24.88 8.06
C ILE A 106 -15.08 24.40 6.85
N ARG A 107 -15.69 25.33 6.11
CA ARG A 107 -16.42 25.01 4.88
C ARG A 107 -15.84 25.80 3.72
N GLY A 108 -15.49 25.09 2.65
CA GLY A 108 -14.66 25.61 1.58
C GLY A 108 -14.32 24.55 0.55
N ASP A 109 -13.41 24.89 -0.36
CA ASP A 109 -13.10 24.13 -1.55
C ASP A 109 -11.58 23.90 -1.67
N TRP A 110 -11.21 22.71 -2.14
CA TRP A 110 -9.86 22.35 -2.54
C TRP A 110 -9.69 22.59 -4.04
N THR A 111 -8.64 23.30 -4.45
CA THR A 111 -8.23 23.50 -5.84
C THR A 111 -6.88 22.84 -6.05
N GLN A 112 -6.69 22.11 -7.15
CA GLN A 112 -5.38 21.60 -7.56
C GLN A 112 -5.23 21.69 -9.08
N GLY A 113 -4.26 22.50 -9.54
CA GLY A 113 -4.17 22.87 -10.95
C GLY A 113 -5.46 23.53 -11.45
N THR A 114 -6.18 22.88 -12.36
CA THR A 114 -7.50 23.30 -12.87
C THR A 114 -8.69 22.63 -12.18
N PHE A 115 -8.46 21.59 -11.38
CA PHE A 115 -9.52 20.89 -10.64
C PHE A 115 -9.93 21.72 -9.41
N THR A 116 -11.22 21.75 -9.08
CA THR A 116 -11.73 22.33 -7.83
C THR A 116 -12.95 21.56 -7.34
N VAL A 117 -12.98 21.22 -6.06
CA VAL A 117 -14.00 20.38 -5.42
C VAL A 117 -14.29 20.90 -4.02
N SER A 118 -15.55 20.77 -3.57
CA SER A 118 -15.88 21.17 -2.21
C SER A 118 -15.35 20.17 -1.19
N LEU A 119 -14.66 20.70 -0.17
CA LEU A 119 -13.97 19.94 0.87
C LEU A 119 -14.39 20.50 2.24
N PRO A 120 -15.50 20.04 2.84
CA PRO A 120 -15.79 20.33 4.23
C PRO A 120 -14.72 19.68 5.12
N LEU A 121 -14.09 20.48 5.99
CA LEU A 121 -13.15 20.02 7.00
C LEU A 121 -13.78 20.14 8.39
N ASP A 122 -13.71 19.08 9.19
CA ASP A 122 -14.16 19.07 10.59
C ASP A 122 -12.99 18.78 11.54
N PHE A 123 -13.02 19.39 12.72
CA PHE A 123 -11.92 19.34 13.69
C PHE A 123 -11.96 18.09 14.55
N SER A 124 -10.84 17.37 14.58
CA SER A 124 -10.59 16.23 15.46
C SER A 124 -9.51 16.54 16.49
N GLU A 125 -9.77 16.14 17.73
CA GLU A 125 -8.78 16.15 18.83
C GLU A 125 -7.80 14.96 18.74
N LYS A 126 -8.06 14.02 17.82
CA LYS A 126 -7.18 12.91 17.47
C LYS A 126 -6.65 13.12 16.06
N ALA A 127 -5.34 12.93 15.85
CA ALA A 127 -4.80 12.73 14.51
C ALA A 127 -5.57 11.60 13.80
N PHE A 128 -5.71 11.69 12.48
CA PHE A 128 -6.36 10.64 11.70
C PHE A 128 -5.60 9.32 11.86
N ALA A 129 -6.34 8.24 12.09
CA ALA A 129 -5.81 6.89 12.06
C ALA A 129 -6.84 5.97 11.41
N TYR A 130 -6.39 5.09 10.52
CA TYR A 130 -7.20 3.99 10.04
C TYR A 130 -7.44 3.00 11.19
N GLU A 131 -8.69 2.61 11.42
CA GLU A 131 -8.98 1.47 12.28
C GLU A 131 -8.59 0.18 11.53
N ARG A 132 -7.62 -0.53 12.11
CA ARG A 132 -6.98 -1.73 11.53
C ARG A 132 -6.87 -2.79 12.63
N PRO A 133 -8.00 -3.33 13.13
CA PRO A 133 -8.06 -4.09 14.37
C PRO A 133 -7.27 -5.41 14.36
N GLN A 134 -6.94 -5.93 13.18
CA GLN A 134 -6.12 -7.14 13.03
C GLN A 134 -4.61 -6.89 13.12
N THR A 135 -4.14 -5.65 12.94
CA THR A 135 -2.70 -5.33 12.99
C THR A 135 -2.17 -5.63 14.40
N PRO A 136 -1.19 -6.55 14.56
CA PRO A 136 -0.77 -7.04 15.86
C PRO A 136 -0.06 -5.93 16.66
N LYS A 137 -0.25 -5.95 17.99
CA LYS A 137 0.27 -4.93 18.92
C LYS A 137 1.06 -5.59 20.05
N GLU A 138 2.07 -4.88 20.55
CA GLU A 138 2.88 -5.34 21.67
C GLU A 138 2.11 -5.34 23.01
N PRO A 139 2.49 -6.18 23.99
CA PRO A 139 3.56 -7.18 23.93
C PRO A 139 3.15 -8.45 23.16
N PHE A 140 4.02 -8.92 22.25
CA PHE A 140 3.80 -10.16 21.53
C PHE A 140 4.03 -11.41 22.41
N PRO A 141 3.28 -12.51 22.23
CA PRO A 141 3.49 -13.78 22.95
C PRO A 141 4.59 -14.65 22.31
N TYR A 142 5.49 -14.05 21.54
CA TYR A 142 6.53 -14.69 20.76
C TYR A 142 7.74 -13.76 20.63
N THR A 143 8.88 -14.29 20.20
CA THR A 143 10.08 -13.49 19.93
C THR A 143 9.88 -12.72 18.62
N SER A 144 10.17 -11.41 18.63
CA SER A 144 10.24 -10.57 17.45
C SER A 144 11.63 -9.94 17.40
N GLU A 145 12.42 -10.28 16.39
CA GLU A 145 13.80 -9.84 16.25
C GLU A 145 13.94 -8.94 15.01
N LYS A 146 14.45 -7.71 15.18
CA LYS A 146 14.94 -6.91 14.04
C LYS A 146 16.20 -7.55 13.48
N VAL A 147 16.21 -7.80 12.18
CA VAL A 147 17.30 -8.49 11.48
C VAL A 147 17.81 -7.67 10.31
N ALA A 148 19.08 -7.86 9.96
CA ALA A 148 19.66 -7.35 8.73
C ALA A 148 20.56 -8.42 8.10
N PHE A 149 20.49 -8.58 6.78
CA PHE A 149 21.24 -9.61 6.04
C PHE A 149 21.74 -9.08 4.69
N ALA A 150 22.86 -9.61 4.21
CA ALA A 150 23.47 -9.16 2.95
C ALA A 150 22.92 -9.94 1.76
N ASN A 151 22.67 -9.25 0.65
CA ASN A 151 22.48 -9.86 -0.68
C ASN A 151 23.75 -9.61 -1.53
N PRO A 152 24.65 -10.59 -1.69
CA PRO A 152 25.86 -10.42 -2.49
C PRO A 152 25.60 -10.21 -3.99
N LEU A 153 24.46 -10.66 -4.51
CA LEU A 153 24.08 -10.53 -5.92
C LEU A 153 23.55 -9.13 -6.22
N GLY A 154 22.57 -8.67 -5.43
CA GLY A 154 22.03 -7.30 -5.49
C GLY A 154 22.97 -6.23 -4.92
N LYS A 155 24.09 -6.63 -4.29
CA LYS A 155 25.08 -5.76 -3.63
C LYS A 155 24.47 -4.81 -2.60
N ASN A 156 23.43 -5.28 -1.91
CA ASN A 156 22.70 -4.54 -0.90
C ASN A 156 22.72 -5.29 0.46
N GLN A 157 22.21 -4.62 1.47
CA GLN A 157 21.81 -5.19 2.76
C GLN A 157 20.32 -4.93 2.95
N LEU A 158 19.59 -5.98 3.31
CA LEU A 158 18.14 -5.98 3.53
C LEU A 158 17.86 -5.93 5.04
N GLY A 159 17.03 -4.99 5.45
CA GLY A 159 16.49 -4.87 6.80
C GLY A 159 15.15 -5.60 6.92
N GLY A 160 14.83 -6.10 8.11
CA GLY A 160 13.62 -6.90 8.28
C GLY A 160 13.31 -7.28 9.72
N THR A 161 12.40 -8.23 9.86
CA THR A 161 11.95 -8.74 11.15
C THR A 161 11.65 -10.24 11.07
N LEU A 162 12.25 -11.00 11.97
CA LEU A 162 12.08 -12.43 12.14
C LEU A 162 11.24 -12.70 13.40
N THR A 163 10.04 -13.26 13.24
CA THR A 163 9.18 -13.65 14.36
C THR A 163 9.17 -15.16 14.54
N PHE A 164 9.28 -15.64 15.78
CA PHE A 164 9.30 -17.07 16.09
C PHE A 164 8.84 -17.34 17.54
N PRO A 165 8.24 -18.52 17.84
CA PRO A 165 7.90 -18.93 19.19
C PRO A 165 9.08 -18.79 20.15
N THR A 166 8.85 -18.20 21.33
CA THR A 166 9.90 -18.02 22.34
C THR A 166 10.36 -19.38 22.91
N ASN A 167 11.68 -19.58 22.99
CA ASN A 167 12.33 -20.80 23.46
C ASN A 167 11.87 -22.09 22.72
N PRO A 168 12.07 -22.20 21.40
CA PRO A 168 11.64 -23.36 20.63
C PRO A 168 12.46 -24.61 21.02
N ILE A 169 11.76 -25.72 21.29
CA ILE A 169 12.38 -26.98 21.74
C ILE A 169 13.09 -27.71 20.59
N ASN A 170 12.61 -27.54 19.35
CA ASN A 170 13.16 -28.12 18.13
C ASN A 170 13.26 -27.03 17.04
N PRO A 171 14.13 -27.20 16.03
CA PRO A 171 14.15 -26.33 14.84
C PRO A 171 12.76 -26.20 14.17
N LEU A 172 12.42 -24.97 13.82
CA LEU A 172 11.08 -24.58 13.38
C LEU A 172 10.95 -24.65 11.85
N PRO A 173 9.78 -25.05 11.32
CA PRO A 173 9.45 -24.73 9.93
C PRO A 173 9.36 -23.22 9.78
N ALA A 174 9.70 -22.68 8.61
CA ALA A 174 9.74 -21.25 8.39
C ALA A 174 9.10 -20.81 7.06
N VAL A 175 8.66 -19.56 7.00
CA VAL A 175 8.12 -18.91 5.80
C VAL A 175 8.80 -17.56 5.61
N ILE A 176 9.19 -17.25 4.38
CA ILE A 176 9.60 -15.90 3.97
C ILE A 176 8.40 -15.27 3.26
N LEU A 177 7.98 -14.07 3.69
CA LEU A 177 6.97 -13.30 2.98
C LEU A 177 7.65 -12.38 1.95
N ILE A 178 7.13 -12.35 0.72
CA ILE A 178 7.68 -11.63 -0.43
C ILE A 178 6.58 -10.73 -1.01
N SER A 179 6.83 -9.42 -1.01
CA SER A 179 5.91 -8.33 -1.34
C SER A 179 5.39 -8.35 -2.79
N GLY A 180 4.26 -7.69 -2.99
CA GLY A 180 3.78 -7.27 -4.30
C GLY A 180 4.58 -6.10 -4.91
N SER A 181 4.11 -5.61 -6.05
CA SER A 181 4.78 -4.56 -6.83
C SER A 181 4.84 -3.20 -6.12
N GLY A 182 5.89 -2.42 -6.39
CA GLY A 182 6.14 -1.11 -5.78
C GLY A 182 7.02 -1.19 -4.52
N PRO A 183 7.45 -0.04 -3.97
CA PRO A 183 8.36 -0.01 -2.83
C PRO A 183 7.63 -0.34 -1.51
N GLN A 184 7.64 -1.61 -1.09
CA GLN A 184 6.95 -2.08 0.12
C GLN A 184 7.86 -2.12 1.35
N ASP A 185 7.27 -1.90 2.54
CA ASP A 185 7.89 -2.26 3.82
C ASP A 185 7.62 -3.74 4.17
N ARG A 186 8.32 -4.27 5.17
CA ARG A 186 8.14 -5.67 5.66
C ARG A 186 6.72 -6.02 6.12
N ASP A 187 5.84 -5.04 6.29
CA ASP A 187 4.45 -5.21 6.69
C ASP A 187 3.49 -5.26 5.47
N GLU A 188 4.00 -4.97 4.26
CA GLU A 188 3.29 -4.75 3.00
C GLU A 188 2.20 -3.67 3.13
N THR A 189 2.62 -2.47 3.56
CA THR A 189 1.68 -1.42 3.98
C THR A 189 0.92 -0.80 2.80
N ILE A 190 -0.37 -1.13 2.70
CA ILE A 190 -1.27 -0.64 1.65
C ILE A 190 -2.53 -0.05 2.30
N ALA A 191 -2.79 1.26 2.11
CA ALA A 191 -3.91 1.98 2.71
C ALA A 191 -4.05 1.73 4.24
N GLY A 192 -2.91 1.76 4.95
CA GLY A 192 -2.81 1.47 6.39
C GLY A 192 -2.99 0.00 6.79
N HIS A 193 -3.38 -0.90 5.88
CA HIS A 193 -3.37 -2.34 6.14
C HIS A 193 -1.94 -2.87 6.16
N LYS A 194 -1.68 -3.84 7.03
CA LYS A 194 -0.36 -4.47 7.21
C LYS A 194 -0.49 -5.99 7.10
N PRO A 195 -0.90 -6.54 5.95
CA PRO A 195 -1.26 -7.95 5.78
C PRO A 195 -0.12 -8.90 6.15
N PHE A 196 1.14 -8.56 5.85
CA PHE A 196 2.27 -9.39 6.23
C PHE A 196 2.52 -9.42 7.74
N ALA A 197 2.20 -8.35 8.47
CA ALA A 197 2.24 -8.37 9.94
C ALA A 197 1.16 -9.29 10.53
N VAL A 198 -0.06 -9.28 9.97
CA VAL A 198 -1.16 -10.17 10.40
C VAL A 198 -0.86 -11.63 10.09
N ILE A 199 -0.33 -11.92 8.89
CA ILE A 199 0.10 -13.27 8.49
C ILE A 199 1.24 -13.76 9.41
N ALA A 200 2.22 -12.92 9.72
CA ALA A 200 3.33 -13.29 10.60
C ALA A 200 2.88 -13.58 12.04
N ASP A 201 2.06 -12.73 12.65
CA ASP A 201 1.49 -12.98 13.99
C ASP A 201 0.76 -14.32 14.04
N TYR A 202 -0.11 -14.56 13.06
CA TYR A 202 -0.92 -15.77 12.98
C TYR A 202 -0.08 -17.05 12.82
N LEU A 203 0.87 -17.06 11.87
CA LEU A 203 1.74 -18.22 11.65
C LEU A 203 2.74 -18.43 12.79
N THR A 204 3.24 -17.35 13.41
CA THR A 204 4.14 -17.43 14.58
C THR A 204 3.44 -18.08 15.77
N ARG A 205 2.17 -17.75 16.03
CA ARG A 205 1.34 -18.42 17.04
C ARG A 205 1.09 -19.91 16.75
N ARG A 206 1.26 -20.35 15.49
CA ARG A 206 1.12 -21.75 15.03
C ARG A 206 2.45 -22.51 14.92
N GLY A 207 3.51 -21.98 15.54
CA GLY A 207 4.80 -22.67 15.63
C GLY A 207 5.64 -22.61 14.35
N ILE A 208 5.41 -21.60 13.51
CA ILE A 208 6.12 -21.37 12.25
C ILE A 208 6.93 -20.08 12.40
N ALA A 209 8.23 -20.10 12.11
CA ALA A 209 9.02 -18.87 12.08
C ALA A 209 8.70 -18.07 10.80
N VAL A 210 8.60 -16.74 10.89
CA VAL A 210 8.29 -15.90 9.72
C VAL A 210 9.33 -14.80 9.58
N LEU A 211 10.00 -14.79 8.42
CA LEU A 211 10.86 -13.68 8.01
C LEU A 211 10.10 -12.76 7.07
N ARG A 212 10.25 -11.46 7.33
CA ARG A 212 9.75 -10.37 6.49
C ARG A 212 10.85 -9.34 6.37
N TYR A 213 11.01 -8.73 5.21
CA TYR A 213 12.05 -7.74 4.93
C TYR A 213 11.45 -6.57 4.15
N ASP A 214 12.06 -5.39 4.27
CA ASP A 214 11.69 -4.24 3.43
C ASP A 214 12.35 -4.39 2.07
N ASP A 215 11.70 -3.94 1.00
CA ASP A 215 12.29 -4.01 -0.34
C ASP A 215 13.55 -3.13 -0.48
N ARG A 216 14.39 -3.42 -1.48
CA ARG A 216 15.67 -2.72 -1.68
C ARG A 216 15.51 -1.20 -1.75
N GLY A 217 16.19 -0.48 -0.85
CA GLY A 217 16.07 0.98 -0.72
C GLY A 217 14.81 1.47 -0.01
N VAL A 218 14.05 0.60 0.67
CA VAL A 218 12.88 0.92 1.50
C VAL A 218 13.18 0.62 2.97
N GLY A 219 12.63 1.40 3.90
CA GLY A 219 12.72 1.12 5.34
C GLY A 219 14.15 1.05 5.89
N GLU A 220 14.54 -0.12 6.41
CA GLU A 220 15.88 -0.43 6.92
C GLU A 220 16.76 -1.14 5.86
N SER A 221 16.26 -1.34 4.63
CA SER A 221 16.99 -1.91 3.49
C SER A 221 17.71 -0.84 2.66
N THR A 222 18.92 -1.19 2.22
CA THR A 222 19.78 -0.37 1.37
C THR A 222 19.63 -0.71 -0.12
N GLY A 223 20.26 0.07 -1.00
CA GLY A 223 20.13 -0.06 -2.46
C GLY A 223 19.18 1.00 -3.04
N THR A 224 18.57 0.70 -4.19
CA THR A 224 17.66 1.61 -4.89
C THR A 224 16.52 0.80 -5.51
N PHE A 225 15.28 1.19 -5.24
CA PHE A 225 14.09 0.53 -5.79
C PHE A 225 13.87 0.83 -7.28
N GLU A 226 14.05 2.09 -7.68
CA GLU A 226 13.71 2.66 -9.02
C GLU A 226 14.31 1.89 -10.22
N TYR A 227 15.46 1.25 -10.02
CA TYR A 227 16.18 0.48 -11.06
C TYR A 227 16.03 -1.04 -10.91
N GLY A 228 15.26 -1.52 -9.94
CA GLY A 228 15.02 -2.95 -9.71
C GLY A 228 14.01 -3.55 -10.68
N THR A 229 14.20 -4.83 -11.01
CA THR A 229 13.25 -5.66 -11.76
C THR A 229 12.77 -6.84 -10.92
N THR A 230 11.72 -7.54 -11.36
CA THR A 230 11.26 -8.81 -10.75
C THR A 230 12.41 -9.82 -10.54
N LEU A 231 13.36 -9.85 -11.48
CA LEU A 231 14.54 -10.74 -11.43
C LEU A 231 15.58 -10.28 -10.40
N ASP A 232 15.66 -8.97 -10.13
CA ASP A 232 16.47 -8.40 -9.06
C ASP A 232 15.86 -8.66 -7.69
N PHE A 233 14.56 -8.40 -7.51
CA PHE A 233 13.83 -8.67 -6.27
C PHE A 233 13.88 -10.16 -5.89
N ALA A 234 13.91 -11.05 -6.89
CA ALA A 234 14.20 -12.46 -6.64
C ALA A 234 15.56 -12.67 -5.94
N THR A 235 16.61 -11.92 -6.26
CA THR A 235 17.91 -12.03 -5.55
C THR A 235 17.83 -11.65 -4.09
N ASP A 236 16.92 -10.75 -3.71
CA ASP A 236 16.66 -10.38 -2.32
C ASP A 236 16.00 -11.55 -1.57
N ALA A 237 15.02 -12.20 -2.21
CA ALA A 237 14.41 -13.43 -1.70
C ALA A 237 15.40 -14.63 -1.64
N PHE A 238 16.35 -14.76 -2.57
CA PHE A 238 17.45 -15.74 -2.46
C PHE A 238 18.27 -15.50 -1.18
N ALA A 239 18.66 -14.25 -0.92
CA ALA A 239 19.42 -13.88 0.28
C ALA A 239 18.62 -14.12 1.58
N ALA A 240 17.29 -13.95 1.55
CA ALA A 240 16.41 -14.24 2.68
C ALA A 240 16.37 -15.75 3.03
N VAL A 241 16.41 -16.64 2.04
CA VAL A 241 16.51 -18.11 2.25
C VAL A 241 17.86 -18.45 2.90
N ASP A 242 18.96 -17.93 2.36
CA ASP A 242 20.29 -18.21 2.89
C ASP A 242 20.51 -17.62 4.29
N TYR A 243 19.89 -16.47 4.57
CA TYR A 243 19.83 -15.92 5.93
C TYR A 243 19.10 -16.87 6.89
N LEU A 244 17.88 -17.32 6.57
CA LEU A 244 17.16 -18.28 7.41
C LEU A 244 17.93 -19.58 7.63
N LYS A 245 18.65 -20.08 6.61
CA LYS A 245 19.51 -21.27 6.76
C LYS A 245 20.70 -21.11 7.70
N SER A 246 21.08 -19.88 8.05
CA SER A 246 22.11 -19.60 9.06
C SER A 246 21.58 -19.61 10.50
N ARG A 247 20.26 -19.59 10.69
CA ARG A 247 19.60 -19.46 12.00
C ARG A 247 19.38 -20.82 12.65
N ARG A 248 19.96 -21.04 13.84
CA ARG A 248 19.93 -22.32 14.59
C ARG A 248 18.53 -22.79 15.01
N GLU A 249 17.59 -21.86 15.16
CA GLU A 249 16.19 -22.11 15.51
C GLU A 249 15.30 -22.48 14.31
N ILE A 250 15.86 -22.46 13.10
CA ILE A 250 15.15 -22.77 11.85
C ILE A 250 15.58 -24.15 11.35
N ASP A 251 14.63 -24.90 10.82
CA ASP A 251 14.89 -26.15 10.09
C ASP A 251 15.20 -25.83 8.61
N PRO A 252 16.44 -26.02 8.13
CA PRO A 252 16.83 -25.69 6.77
C PRO A 252 16.24 -26.61 5.70
N ALA A 253 15.47 -27.64 6.08
CA ALA A 253 14.70 -28.49 5.18
C ALA A 253 13.20 -28.15 5.15
N ARG A 254 12.73 -27.19 5.97
CA ARG A 254 11.32 -26.77 6.07
C ARG A 254 11.13 -25.26 5.94
N ILE A 255 11.89 -24.62 5.03
CA ILE A 255 11.72 -23.22 4.63
C ILE A 255 10.82 -23.17 3.39
N GLY A 256 9.67 -22.49 3.47
CA GLY A 256 8.80 -22.18 2.35
C GLY A 256 8.79 -20.69 2.01
N LEU A 257 8.22 -20.35 0.85
CA LEU A 257 8.05 -18.97 0.39
C LEU A 257 6.55 -18.65 0.29
N LEU A 258 6.15 -17.48 0.79
CA LEU A 258 4.81 -16.91 0.56
C LEU A 258 4.98 -15.60 -0.21
N GLY A 259 4.46 -15.57 -1.43
CA GLY A 259 4.53 -14.40 -2.30
C GLY A 259 3.15 -13.83 -2.55
N HIS A 260 2.98 -12.52 -2.37
CA HIS A 260 1.75 -11.81 -2.74
C HIS A 260 1.94 -11.02 -4.03
N SER A 261 0.95 -11.04 -4.93
CA SER A 261 0.98 -10.30 -6.20
C SER A 261 2.25 -10.60 -7.01
N GLU A 262 3.12 -9.62 -7.32
CA GLU A 262 4.43 -9.83 -7.96
C GLU A 262 5.33 -10.83 -7.20
N GLY A 263 5.29 -10.85 -5.86
CA GLY A 263 5.93 -11.85 -5.02
C GLY A 263 5.50 -13.28 -5.36
N GLY A 264 4.26 -13.46 -5.85
CA GLY A 264 3.73 -14.72 -6.38
C GLY A 264 4.39 -15.19 -7.68
N ILE A 265 5.12 -14.32 -8.39
CA ILE A 265 6.02 -14.68 -9.50
C ILE A 265 7.45 -14.92 -8.97
N ILE A 266 7.90 -14.07 -8.03
CA ILE A 266 9.24 -14.16 -7.42
C ILE A 266 9.46 -15.50 -6.71
N ALA A 267 8.47 -15.98 -5.95
CA ALA A 267 8.57 -17.24 -5.20
C ALA A 267 8.84 -18.47 -6.11
N PRO A 268 8.12 -18.67 -7.24
CA PRO A 268 8.51 -19.61 -8.29
C PRO A 268 9.91 -19.37 -8.86
N ILE A 269 10.29 -18.12 -9.19
CA ILE A 269 11.63 -17.80 -9.75
C ILE A 269 12.75 -18.30 -8.81
N VAL A 270 12.60 -18.11 -7.49
CA VAL A 270 13.55 -18.62 -6.49
C VAL A 270 13.56 -20.14 -6.47
N ALA A 271 12.40 -20.78 -6.33
CA ALA A 271 12.29 -22.25 -6.26
C ALA A 271 12.89 -22.98 -7.48
N THR A 272 12.77 -22.42 -8.69
CA THR A 272 13.39 -23.04 -9.89
C THR A 272 14.92 -23.09 -9.89
N LYS A 273 15.59 -22.44 -8.93
CA LYS A 273 17.04 -22.53 -8.73
C LYS A 273 17.41 -22.98 -7.30
N ARG A 274 16.44 -23.53 -6.55
CA ARG A 274 16.53 -23.93 -5.15
C ARG A 274 15.74 -25.21 -4.89
N GLU A 275 16.40 -26.36 -4.99
CA GLU A 275 15.83 -27.68 -4.63
C GLU A 275 15.48 -27.79 -3.13
N ASP A 276 15.90 -26.80 -2.33
CA ASP A 276 15.75 -26.72 -0.88
C ASP A 276 14.58 -25.83 -0.40
N ILE A 277 13.67 -25.43 -1.29
CA ILE A 277 12.39 -24.78 -0.93
C ILE A 277 11.32 -25.84 -0.67
N ALA A 278 10.82 -25.91 0.55
CA ALA A 278 9.90 -26.93 1.01
C ALA A 278 8.47 -26.78 0.43
N PHE A 279 8.02 -25.55 0.15
CA PHE A 279 6.71 -25.25 -0.43
C PHE A 279 6.58 -23.78 -0.87
N LEU A 280 5.56 -23.50 -1.70
CA LEU A 280 5.15 -22.15 -2.10
C LEU A 280 3.71 -21.85 -1.66
N VAL A 281 3.44 -20.62 -1.23
CA VAL A 281 2.10 -20.04 -1.09
C VAL A 281 2.04 -18.81 -2.01
N LEU A 282 1.15 -18.83 -3.00
CA LEU A 282 0.97 -17.75 -3.97
C LEU A 282 -0.37 -17.07 -3.66
N LEU A 283 -0.30 -15.85 -3.10
CA LEU A 283 -1.45 -15.02 -2.78
C LEU A 283 -1.67 -14.04 -3.93
N ALA A 284 -2.78 -14.15 -4.65
CA ALA A 284 -3.10 -13.31 -5.81
C ALA A 284 -1.96 -13.25 -6.85
N GLY A 285 -1.22 -14.35 -7.01
CA GLY A 285 -0.04 -14.41 -7.88
C GLY A 285 -0.40 -14.47 -9.37
N PRO A 286 0.23 -13.66 -10.24
CA PRO A 286 0.03 -13.75 -11.69
C PRO A 286 0.40 -15.13 -12.25
N GLY A 287 -0.57 -15.76 -12.91
CA GLY A 287 -0.38 -16.99 -13.70
C GLY A 287 -0.15 -16.77 -15.20
N LEU A 288 -0.13 -15.53 -15.67
CA LEU A 288 -0.03 -15.15 -17.08
C LEU A 288 1.17 -14.21 -17.27
N ARG A 289 1.65 -14.08 -18.50
CA ARG A 289 2.70 -13.10 -18.85
C ARG A 289 2.26 -11.68 -18.49
N GLY A 290 3.21 -10.83 -18.08
CA GLY A 290 2.91 -9.51 -17.54
C GLY A 290 2.11 -8.59 -18.48
N ASP A 291 2.32 -8.66 -19.79
CA ASP A 291 1.55 -7.90 -20.78
C ASP A 291 0.04 -8.27 -20.77
N LEU A 292 -0.29 -9.56 -20.73
CA LEU A 292 -1.67 -10.04 -20.60
C LEU A 292 -2.26 -9.72 -19.22
N THR A 293 -1.44 -9.74 -18.18
CA THR A 293 -1.82 -9.36 -16.81
C THR A 293 -2.25 -7.90 -16.76
N LEU A 294 -1.41 -6.96 -17.22
CA LEU A 294 -1.70 -5.53 -17.22
C LEU A 294 -2.87 -5.15 -18.15
N LEU A 295 -3.01 -5.81 -19.32
CA LEU A 295 -4.17 -5.61 -20.19
C LEU A 295 -5.48 -6.04 -19.52
N THR A 296 -5.51 -7.21 -18.89
CA THR A 296 -6.75 -7.72 -18.26
C THR A 296 -7.09 -6.96 -16.97
N GLN A 297 -6.10 -6.61 -16.15
CA GLN A 297 -6.23 -5.73 -14.98
C GLN A 297 -6.83 -4.37 -15.36
N SER A 298 -6.20 -3.65 -16.28
CA SER A 298 -6.63 -2.28 -16.65
C SER A 298 -8.04 -2.26 -17.25
N LYS A 299 -8.43 -3.32 -17.97
CA LYS A 299 -9.80 -3.50 -18.45
C LYS A 299 -10.79 -3.75 -17.31
N ALA A 300 -10.50 -4.70 -16.41
CA ALA A 300 -11.40 -5.06 -15.32
C ALA A 300 -11.62 -3.91 -14.33
N ILE A 301 -10.56 -3.19 -13.96
CA ILE A 301 -10.65 -1.98 -13.14
C ILE A 301 -11.48 -0.91 -13.86
N GLY A 302 -11.21 -0.63 -15.14
CA GLY A 302 -11.98 0.36 -15.90
C GLY A 302 -13.47 0.05 -15.99
N GLN A 303 -13.83 -1.23 -16.16
CA GLN A 303 -15.23 -1.69 -16.16
C GLN A 303 -15.88 -1.57 -14.78
N ALA A 304 -15.19 -1.95 -13.70
CA ALA A 304 -15.71 -1.86 -12.33
C ALA A 304 -15.85 -0.41 -11.84
N SER A 305 -14.96 0.49 -12.27
CA SER A 305 -15.06 1.94 -12.05
C SER A 305 -16.14 2.63 -12.91
N GLY A 306 -16.84 1.90 -13.78
CA GLY A 306 -17.91 2.44 -14.62
C GLY A 306 -17.47 3.38 -15.74
N LEU A 307 -16.20 3.30 -16.18
CA LEU A 307 -15.70 4.11 -17.31
C LEU A 307 -16.42 3.74 -18.62
N ILE A 308 -16.51 4.69 -19.56
CA ILE A 308 -17.15 4.45 -20.86
C ILE A 308 -16.37 3.41 -21.69
N THR A 309 -17.09 2.64 -22.51
CA THR A 309 -16.51 1.51 -23.27
C THR A 309 -15.47 2.01 -24.26
N GLU A 310 -15.72 3.16 -24.88
CA GLU A 310 -14.88 3.88 -25.82
C GLU A 310 -13.50 4.21 -25.22
N PHE A 311 -13.47 4.68 -23.96
CA PHE A 311 -12.23 4.96 -23.24
C PHE A 311 -11.48 3.67 -22.89
N ILE A 312 -12.21 2.63 -22.43
CA ILE A 312 -11.62 1.33 -22.10
C ILE A 312 -10.98 0.70 -23.35
N GLU A 313 -11.67 0.70 -24.48
CA GLU A 313 -11.14 0.18 -25.75
C GLU A 313 -9.96 1.00 -26.28
N MET A 314 -10.01 2.34 -26.17
CA MET A 314 -8.88 3.21 -26.50
C MET A 314 -7.65 2.92 -25.62
N ASN A 315 -7.82 2.77 -24.30
CA ASN A 315 -6.72 2.43 -23.39
C ASN A 315 -6.14 1.03 -23.66
N GLN A 316 -6.97 0.06 -24.02
CA GLN A 316 -6.51 -1.29 -24.42
C GLN A 316 -5.70 -1.25 -25.73
N GLN A 317 -6.14 -0.47 -26.72
CA GLN A 317 -5.42 -0.28 -27.99
C GLN A 317 -4.08 0.43 -27.77
N PHE A 318 -4.08 1.52 -26.98
CA PHE A 318 -2.87 2.25 -26.59
C PHE A 318 -1.89 1.35 -25.83
N SER A 319 -2.35 0.67 -24.78
CA SER A 319 -1.51 -0.22 -23.95
C SER A 319 -0.90 -1.33 -24.80
N LYS A 320 -1.68 -2.00 -25.65
CA LYS A 320 -1.13 -3.03 -26.56
C LYS A 320 -0.06 -2.45 -27.49
N ALA A 321 -0.29 -1.29 -28.10
CA ALA A 321 0.69 -0.66 -28.99
C ALA A 321 2.00 -0.28 -28.27
N VAL A 322 1.92 0.18 -27.02
CA VAL A 322 3.11 0.42 -26.19
C VAL A 322 3.82 -0.90 -25.85
N PHE A 323 3.07 -1.96 -25.52
CA PHE A 323 3.67 -3.25 -25.15
C PHE A 323 4.32 -3.93 -26.37
N ASP A 324 3.72 -3.80 -27.55
CA ASP A 324 4.29 -4.25 -28.84
C ASP A 324 5.58 -3.50 -29.21
N LEU A 325 5.84 -2.31 -28.65
CA LEU A 325 7.10 -1.55 -28.83
C LEU A 325 8.14 -1.88 -27.74
N LEU A 326 7.72 -1.91 -26.47
CA LEU A 326 8.63 -2.17 -25.34
C LEU A 326 9.14 -3.61 -25.28
N THR A 327 8.43 -4.58 -25.84
CA THR A 327 8.87 -5.98 -25.87
C THR A 327 9.82 -6.32 -27.02
N GLN A 328 10.26 -5.33 -27.81
CA GLN A 328 11.22 -5.52 -28.89
C GLN A 328 12.68 -5.49 -28.39
N PRO A 329 13.65 -6.14 -29.09
CA PRO A 329 15.05 -6.15 -28.67
C PRO A 329 15.73 -4.78 -28.61
N ASN A 330 15.21 -3.78 -29.31
CA ASN A 330 15.59 -2.37 -29.20
C ASN A 330 14.29 -1.52 -29.13
N PRO A 331 13.77 -1.21 -27.93
CA PRO A 331 12.52 -0.47 -27.78
C PRO A 331 12.57 0.94 -28.38
N ASP A 332 11.58 1.29 -29.20
CA ASP A 332 11.41 2.66 -29.72
C ASP A 332 10.69 3.54 -28.70
N LEU A 333 11.46 4.08 -27.75
CA LEU A 333 10.96 4.97 -26.70
C LEU A 333 10.38 6.28 -27.27
N ALA A 334 10.84 6.73 -28.44
CA ALA A 334 10.30 7.92 -29.08
C ALA A 334 8.89 7.66 -29.66
N ALA A 335 8.67 6.48 -30.24
CA ALA A 335 7.33 6.04 -30.64
C ALA A 335 6.41 5.84 -29.43
N VAL A 336 6.90 5.32 -28.30
CA VAL A 336 6.13 5.21 -27.05
C VAL A 336 5.70 6.58 -26.52
N GLN A 337 6.61 7.56 -26.47
CA GLN A 337 6.30 8.93 -26.03
C GLN A 337 5.31 9.63 -26.99
N ALA A 338 5.45 9.41 -28.30
CA ALA A 338 4.51 9.92 -29.31
C ALA A 338 3.10 9.30 -29.18
N LEU A 339 3.01 8.00 -28.90
CA LEU A 339 1.74 7.33 -28.58
C LEU A 339 1.14 7.87 -27.28
N GLY A 340 1.95 8.11 -26.25
CA GLY A 340 1.49 8.69 -24.97
C GLY A 340 0.87 10.07 -25.16
N THR A 341 1.57 10.96 -25.87
CA THR A 341 1.09 12.31 -26.20
C THR A 341 -0.23 12.26 -27.01
N LYS A 342 -0.34 11.29 -27.94
CA LYS A 342 -1.59 11.06 -28.69
C LYS A 342 -2.72 10.58 -27.78
N PHE A 343 -2.44 9.62 -26.89
CA PHE A 343 -3.41 9.05 -25.96
C PHE A 343 -3.95 10.09 -24.99
N GLU A 344 -3.11 10.96 -24.41
CA GLU A 344 -3.55 12.11 -23.60
C GLU A 344 -4.49 13.04 -24.40
N ALA A 345 -4.14 13.34 -25.66
CA ALA A 345 -4.94 14.21 -26.53
C ALA A 345 -6.23 13.56 -27.06
N GLU A 346 -6.37 12.24 -27.00
CA GLU A 346 -7.62 11.51 -27.34
C GLU A 346 -8.47 11.29 -26.08
N ALA A 347 -7.86 10.94 -24.95
CA ALA A 347 -8.50 10.88 -23.63
C ALA A 347 -9.15 12.20 -23.24
N LYS A 348 -8.46 13.34 -23.44
CA LYS A 348 -9.04 14.65 -23.18
C LYS A 348 -10.31 14.91 -24.01
N LYS A 349 -10.33 14.54 -25.30
CA LYS A 349 -11.52 14.74 -26.16
C LYS A 349 -12.72 13.89 -25.73
N LEU A 350 -12.48 12.72 -25.12
CA LEU A 350 -13.54 11.91 -24.50
C LEU A 350 -13.98 12.54 -23.17
N ALA A 351 -13.07 13.06 -22.36
CA ALA A 351 -13.40 13.77 -21.12
C ALA A 351 -14.19 15.08 -21.37
N ASP A 352 -13.93 15.77 -22.48
CA ASP A 352 -14.72 16.90 -22.95
C ASP A 352 -16.16 16.50 -23.39
N GLN A 353 -16.48 15.18 -23.44
CA GLN A 353 -17.80 14.63 -23.85
C GLN A 353 -18.56 13.92 -22.71
N ASP A 354 -17.87 13.17 -21.85
CA ASP A 354 -18.44 12.49 -20.67
C ASP A 354 -17.61 12.82 -19.41
N ALA A 355 -17.64 14.10 -19.03
CA ALA A 355 -16.83 14.64 -17.95
C ALA A 355 -17.07 13.93 -16.61
N ASP A 356 -18.33 13.61 -16.30
CA ASP A 356 -18.76 12.97 -15.04
C ASP A 356 -18.04 11.63 -14.76
N LYS A 357 -17.53 10.95 -15.80
CA LYS A 357 -16.80 9.68 -15.68
C LYS A 357 -15.29 9.77 -15.95
N LEU A 358 -14.82 10.89 -16.48
CA LEU A 358 -13.47 10.98 -17.08
C LEU A 358 -12.64 12.19 -16.62
N ALA A 359 -13.22 13.15 -15.89
CA ALA A 359 -12.56 14.41 -15.50
C ALA A 359 -11.19 14.25 -14.83
N ASP A 360 -11.02 13.18 -14.04
CA ASP A 360 -9.88 13.01 -13.13
C ASP A 360 -8.81 12.04 -13.66
N LEU A 361 -8.92 11.59 -14.91
CA LEU A 361 -7.99 10.61 -15.50
C LEU A 361 -6.61 11.20 -15.88
N GLY A 362 -6.50 12.52 -16.05
CA GLY A 362 -5.24 13.18 -16.47
C GLY A 362 -4.02 12.82 -15.61
N PRO A 363 -4.06 12.98 -14.28
CA PRO A 363 -2.98 12.56 -13.38
C PRO A 363 -2.67 11.05 -13.45
N ILE A 364 -3.70 10.21 -13.62
CA ILE A 364 -3.56 8.74 -13.70
C ILE A 364 -2.81 8.36 -14.99
N ILE A 365 -3.17 8.97 -16.12
CA ILE A 365 -2.47 8.78 -17.40
C ILE A 365 -1.01 9.27 -17.30
N GLY A 366 -0.78 10.45 -16.71
CA GLY A 366 0.58 10.96 -16.48
C GLY A 366 1.44 10.08 -15.57
N GLN A 367 0.84 9.36 -14.61
CA GLN A 367 1.52 8.36 -13.78
C GLN A 367 1.77 7.05 -14.55
N GLN A 368 0.79 6.59 -15.34
CA GLN A 368 0.92 5.43 -16.23
C GLN A 368 2.07 5.61 -17.23
N LEU A 369 2.19 6.79 -17.85
CA LEU A 369 3.27 7.11 -18.78
C LEU A 369 4.66 7.09 -18.12
N LYS A 370 4.79 7.59 -16.88
CA LYS A 370 6.06 7.49 -16.12
C LYS A 370 6.41 6.05 -15.75
N MET A 371 5.41 5.23 -15.39
CA MET A 371 5.63 3.82 -15.07
C MET A 371 6.13 3.03 -16.29
N ILE A 372 5.60 3.33 -17.47
CA ILE A 372 5.97 2.74 -18.77
C ILE A 372 7.47 2.93 -19.08
N GLU A 373 8.10 4.02 -18.64
CA GLU A 373 9.52 4.29 -18.86
C GLU A 373 10.47 3.54 -17.89
N SER A 374 9.95 2.79 -16.91
CA SER A 374 10.78 2.12 -15.90
C SER A 374 11.41 0.79 -16.39
N PRO A 375 12.61 0.41 -15.89
CA PRO A 375 13.21 -0.90 -16.15
C PRO A 375 12.33 -2.07 -15.68
N TRP A 376 11.64 -1.88 -14.54
CA TRP A 376 10.67 -2.83 -14.00
C TRP A 376 9.58 -3.16 -15.02
N PHE A 377 8.94 -2.14 -15.61
CA PHE A 377 7.80 -2.32 -16.51
C PHE A 377 8.18 -3.12 -17.76
N SER A 378 9.30 -2.76 -18.39
CA SER A 378 9.81 -3.48 -19.57
C SER A 378 10.18 -4.93 -19.25
N ASN A 379 10.73 -5.20 -18.06
CA ASN A 379 10.98 -6.58 -17.60
C ASN A 379 9.67 -7.35 -17.37
N PHE A 380 8.75 -6.77 -16.60
CA PHE A 380 7.48 -7.38 -16.21
C PHE A 380 6.64 -7.77 -17.45
N LEU A 381 6.53 -6.89 -18.46
CA LEU A 381 5.83 -7.18 -19.72
C LEU A 381 6.29 -8.48 -20.40
N THR A 382 7.59 -8.78 -20.34
CA THR A 382 8.18 -9.98 -20.96
C THR A 382 8.10 -11.22 -20.08
N LEU A 383 7.92 -11.05 -18.78
CA LEU A 383 8.03 -12.12 -17.79
C LEU A 383 6.81 -13.04 -17.82
N ASP A 384 7.01 -14.32 -18.17
CA ASP A 384 5.97 -15.36 -18.11
C ASP A 384 6.16 -16.26 -16.87
N PRO A 385 5.29 -16.14 -15.85
CA PRO A 385 5.30 -17.01 -14.67
C PRO A 385 5.23 -18.50 -15.01
N ALA A 386 4.61 -18.88 -16.13
CA ALA A 386 4.51 -20.27 -16.55
C ALA A 386 5.88 -20.88 -16.87
N GLU A 387 6.87 -20.10 -17.35
CA GLU A 387 8.22 -20.61 -17.56
C GLU A 387 8.89 -21.10 -16.27
N TYR A 388 8.50 -20.57 -15.11
CA TYR A 388 9.01 -20.96 -13.80
C TYR A 388 8.12 -22.03 -13.16
N LEU A 389 6.80 -21.85 -13.16
CA LEU A 389 5.84 -22.79 -12.59
C LEU A 389 5.92 -24.19 -13.22
N ARG A 390 6.23 -24.30 -14.52
CA ARG A 390 6.48 -25.59 -15.21
C ARG A 390 7.74 -26.34 -14.74
N LYS A 391 8.52 -25.76 -13.82
CA LYS A 391 9.73 -26.36 -13.22
C LYS A 391 9.59 -26.55 -11.70
N VAL A 392 8.51 -26.06 -11.07
CA VAL A 392 8.28 -26.19 -9.62
C VAL A 392 7.82 -27.62 -9.28
N SER A 393 8.57 -28.28 -8.38
CA SER A 393 8.31 -29.64 -7.90
C SER A 393 7.75 -29.69 -6.47
N CYS A 394 8.05 -28.69 -5.63
CA CYS A 394 7.52 -28.61 -4.27
C CYS A 394 6.01 -28.28 -4.24
N PRO A 395 5.30 -28.58 -3.13
CA PRO A 395 3.88 -28.22 -2.95
C PRO A 395 3.60 -26.73 -3.16
N VAL A 396 2.52 -26.41 -3.88
CA VAL A 396 2.05 -25.05 -4.12
C VAL A 396 0.60 -24.86 -3.65
N LEU A 397 0.36 -23.87 -2.80
CA LEU A 397 -0.97 -23.32 -2.52
C LEU A 397 -1.14 -22.04 -3.33
N ALA A 398 -1.95 -22.05 -4.39
CA ALA A 398 -2.28 -20.86 -5.17
C ALA A 398 -3.72 -20.43 -4.88
N ILE A 399 -3.90 -19.22 -4.34
CA ILE A 399 -5.21 -18.66 -4.03
C ILE A 399 -5.33 -17.22 -4.52
N ASN A 400 -6.54 -16.85 -4.97
CA ASN A 400 -6.92 -15.48 -5.35
C ASN A 400 -8.29 -15.16 -4.76
N GLY A 401 -8.57 -13.87 -4.54
CA GLY A 401 -9.92 -13.40 -4.27
C GLY A 401 -10.81 -13.47 -5.52
N ALA A 402 -12.07 -13.90 -5.38
CA ALA A 402 -13.00 -13.99 -6.50
C ALA A 402 -13.51 -12.62 -7.01
N LYS A 403 -13.16 -11.52 -6.32
CA LYS A 403 -13.34 -10.13 -6.75
C LYS A 403 -11.99 -9.44 -6.99
N ASP A 404 -10.92 -10.20 -7.20
CA ASP A 404 -9.64 -9.62 -7.58
C ASP A 404 -9.70 -9.08 -9.02
N LEU A 405 -9.61 -7.76 -9.17
CA LEU A 405 -9.56 -7.05 -10.45
C LEU A 405 -8.14 -6.80 -10.95
N GLN A 406 -7.12 -7.14 -10.16
CA GLN A 406 -5.71 -6.94 -10.48
C GLN A 406 -5.06 -8.22 -10.98
N VAL A 407 -5.38 -9.36 -10.34
CA VAL A 407 -4.98 -10.70 -10.77
C VAL A 407 -6.22 -11.60 -10.77
N ILE A 408 -7.01 -11.44 -11.83
CA ILE A 408 -8.31 -12.07 -12.03
C ILE A 408 -8.25 -13.59 -11.86
N ALA A 409 -8.88 -14.09 -10.80
CA ALA A 409 -8.81 -15.49 -10.38
C ALA A 409 -9.10 -16.49 -11.51
N ASP A 410 -10.14 -16.22 -12.31
CA ASP A 410 -10.67 -17.12 -13.36
C ASP A 410 -9.74 -17.31 -14.56
N ILE A 411 -8.70 -16.48 -14.73
CA ILE A 411 -7.69 -16.62 -15.80
C ILE A 411 -6.30 -16.97 -15.26
N HIS A 412 -5.91 -16.46 -14.09
CA HIS A 412 -4.59 -16.73 -13.52
C HIS A 412 -4.50 -18.08 -12.79
N LEU A 413 -5.52 -18.47 -12.02
CA LEU A 413 -5.50 -19.75 -11.30
C LEU A 413 -5.47 -20.97 -12.27
N PRO A 414 -6.26 -21.02 -13.37
CA PRO A 414 -6.15 -22.11 -14.34
C PRO A 414 -4.80 -22.12 -15.09
N ALA A 415 -4.18 -20.95 -15.29
CA ALA A 415 -2.87 -20.86 -15.91
C ALA A 415 -1.74 -21.37 -14.99
N ILE A 416 -1.79 -21.04 -13.69
CA ILE A 416 -0.92 -21.63 -12.66
C ILE A 416 -1.11 -23.14 -12.62
N GLU A 417 -2.36 -23.61 -12.56
CA GLU A 417 -2.67 -25.04 -12.49
C GLU A 417 -2.18 -25.80 -13.73
N GLY A 418 -2.40 -25.26 -14.93
CA GLY A 418 -1.94 -25.84 -16.19
C GLY A 418 -0.42 -25.83 -16.35
N ALA A 419 0.27 -24.83 -15.81
CA ALA A 419 1.72 -24.81 -15.76
C ALA A 419 2.25 -25.91 -14.82
N LEU A 420 1.77 -25.96 -13.58
CA LEU A 420 2.16 -26.97 -12.58
C LEU A 420 1.87 -28.40 -13.06
N LYS A 421 0.65 -28.68 -13.55
CA LYS A 421 0.25 -30.00 -14.07
C LYS A 421 1.08 -30.48 -15.27
N SER A 422 1.77 -29.59 -15.97
CA SER A 422 2.67 -29.97 -17.07
C SER A 422 4.09 -30.35 -16.63
N ASN A 423 4.45 -30.13 -15.36
CA ASN A 423 5.70 -30.66 -14.79
C ASN A 423 5.47 -32.11 -14.30
N PRO A 424 6.16 -33.13 -14.86
CA PRO A 424 6.06 -34.51 -14.39
C PRO A 424 6.52 -34.72 -12.94
N GLN A 425 7.24 -33.75 -12.36
CA GLN A 425 7.71 -33.74 -10.97
C GLN A 425 6.86 -32.86 -10.04
N SER A 426 5.72 -32.31 -10.49
CA SER A 426 4.90 -31.44 -9.63
C SER A 426 4.24 -32.21 -8.49
N SER A 427 4.14 -31.56 -7.32
CA SER A 427 3.59 -32.18 -6.12
C SER A 427 2.10 -32.51 -6.25
N SER A 428 1.71 -33.71 -5.81
CA SER A 428 0.32 -34.08 -5.61
C SER A 428 -0.36 -33.37 -4.43
N LYS A 429 0.40 -32.61 -3.61
CA LYS A 429 -0.13 -31.75 -2.53
C LYS A 429 -0.52 -30.33 -3.01
N ASN A 430 -0.45 -30.03 -4.31
CA ASN A 430 -0.84 -28.73 -4.86
C ASN A 430 -2.34 -28.42 -4.61
N VAL A 431 -2.65 -27.19 -4.22
CA VAL A 431 -4.02 -26.70 -3.97
C VAL A 431 -4.22 -25.37 -4.68
N ILE A 432 -5.22 -25.30 -5.56
CA ILE A 432 -5.55 -24.12 -6.36
C ILE A 432 -7.00 -23.72 -6.04
N ARG A 433 -7.26 -22.50 -5.53
CA ARG A 433 -8.62 -22.07 -5.13
C ARG A 433 -8.91 -20.58 -5.33
N SER A 434 -10.02 -20.27 -6.01
CA SER A 434 -10.65 -18.95 -5.95
C SER A 434 -11.48 -18.83 -4.67
N LEU A 435 -11.43 -17.68 -3.98
CA LEU A 435 -12.07 -17.45 -2.68
C LEU A 435 -13.23 -16.44 -2.79
N PRO A 436 -14.50 -16.88 -2.65
CA PRO A 436 -15.67 -16.04 -2.90
C PRO A 436 -15.73 -14.74 -2.09
N GLY A 437 -16.01 -13.63 -2.76
CA GLY A 437 -16.28 -12.33 -2.14
C GLY A 437 -15.05 -11.53 -1.68
N LEU A 438 -13.84 -12.06 -1.85
CA LEU A 438 -12.60 -11.38 -1.46
C LEU A 438 -11.95 -10.61 -2.64
N ASN A 439 -11.32 -9.47 -2.37
CA ASN A 439 -10.50 -8.71 -3.33
C ASN A 439 -9.04 -9.24 -3.40
N HIS A 440 -8.17 -8.50 -4.10
CA HIS A 440 -6.73 -8.78 -4.22
C HIS A 440 -6.04 -8.95 -2.85
N LEU A 441 -6.29 -8.03 -1.91
CA LEU A 441 -5.76 -8.04 -0.55
C LEU A 441 -6.46 -9.05 0.38
N PHE A 442 -7.26 -9.98 -0.17
CA PHE A 442 -8.00 -11.00 0.57
C PHE A 442 -8.99 -10.46 1.62
N GLN A 443 -9.48 -9.24 1.43
CA GLN A 443 -10.49 -8.59 2.27
C GLN A 443 -11.89 -8.81 1.68
N LYS A 444 -12.93 -8.89 2.52
CA LYS A 444 -14.33 -8.86 2.03
C LYS A 444 -14.63 -7.54 1.32
N ALA A 445 -14.99 -7.62 0.04
CA ALA A 445 -15.13 -6.46 -0.85
C ALA A 445 -16.50 -6.41 -1.54
N THR A 446 -16.90 -5.23 -2.03
CA THR A 446 -18.18 -5.04 -2.73
C THR A 446 -17.97 -5.07 -4.24
N THR A 447 -17.11 -4.23 -4.77
CA THR A 447 -16.68 -4.20 -6.18
C THR A 447 -15.34 -4.91 -6.39
N GLY A 448 -14.44 -4.88 -5.41
CA GLY A 448 -13.06 -5.36 -5.56
C GLY A 448 -12.08 -4.32 -6.13
N LEU A 449 -12.52 -3.07 -6.32
CA LEU A 449 -11.65 -1.97 -6.72
C LEU A 449 -10.59 -1.64 -5.64
N PRO A 450 -9.38 -1.21 -6.03
CA PRO A 450 -8.39 -0.67 -5.08
C PRO A 450 -8.88 0.54 -4.28
N SER A 451 -9.85 1.29 -4.81
CA SER A 451 -10.51 2.39 -4.10
C SER A 451 -11.44 1.94 -2.96
N GLU A 452 -11.66 0.63 -2.75
CA GLU A 452 -12.32 0.07 -1.56
C GLU A 452 -11.36 -0.26 -0.41
N TYR A 453 -10.04 -0.34 -0.66
CA TYR A 453 -9.06 -0.71 0.37
C TYR A 453 -9.11 0.23 1.60
N PRO A 454 -9.10 1.57 1.48
CA PRO A 454 -9.01 2.43 2.66
C PRO A 454 -10.24 2.39 3.58
N GLN A 455 -11.44 2.13 3.05
CA GLN A 455 -12.70 2.10 3.82
C GLN A 455 -13.00 0.73 4.47
N ILE A 456 -12.27 -0.33 4.10
CA ILE A 456 -12.38 -1.63 4.75
C ILE A 456 -11.54 -1.63 6.05
N GLU A 457 -12.04 -2.23 7.14
CA GLU A 457 -11.26 -2.42 8.39
C GLU A 457 -10.54 -3.78 8.45
N GLU A 458 -11.07 -4.79 7.75
CA GLU A 458 -10.47 -6.13 7.63
C GLU A 458 -9.19 -6.06 6.79
N THR A 459 -8.03 -6.34 7.39
CA THR A 459 -6.73 -6.39 6.72
C THR A 459 -6.55 -7.65 5.88
N ILE A 460 -7.08 -8.79 6.33
CA ILE A 460 -7.11 -10.05 5.60
C ILE A 460 -8.14 -10.98 6.22
N SER A 461 -9.01 -11.61 5.43
CA SER A 461 -10.13 -12.37 5.98
C SER A 461 -9.65 -13.59 6.78
N PRO A 462 -10.09 -13.80 8.05
CA PRO A 462 -9.60 -14.91 8.88
C PRO A 462 -9.65 -16.34 8.28
N PRO A 463 -10.61 -16.70 7.41
CA PRO A 463 -10.58 -18.00 6.71
C PRO A 463 -9.35 -18.20 5.82
N VAL A 464 -8.74 -17.12 5.32
CA VAL A 464 -7.52 -17.13 4.49
C VAL A 464 -6.31 -17.48 5.34
N LEU A 465 -6.16 -16.83 6.49
CA LEU A 465 -5.14 -17.16 7.50
C LEU A 465 -5.27 -18.64 7.92
N THR A 466 -6.50 -19.10 8.15
CA THR A 466 -6.81 -20.50 8.48
C THR A 466 -6.37 -21.45 7.37
N LEU A 467 -6.75 -21.18 6.12
CA LEU A 467 -6.36 -22.00 4.96
C LEU A 467 -4.83 -22.08 4.77
N ILE A 468 -4.11 -20.96 4.93
CA ILE A 468 -2.64 -20.94 4.81
C ILE A 468 -2.01 -21.76 5.94
N GLY A 469 -2.41 -21.53 7.20
CA GLY A 469 -1.87 -22.24 8.35
C GLY A 469 -2.14 -23.75 8.33
N ASP A 470 -3.39 -24.14 8.07
CA ASP A 470 -3.81 -25.55 7.98
C ASP A 470 -3.11 -26.28 6.83
N TRP A 471 -2.95 -25.63 5.67
CA TRP A 471 -2.24 -26.24 4.54
C TRP A 471 -0.75 -26.42 4.84
N ILE A 472 -0.04 -25.41 5.35
CA ILE A 472 1.37 -25.53 5.74
C ILE A 472 1.57 -26.63 6.80
N GLU A 473 0.64 -26.77 7.75
CA GLU A 473 0.66 -27.85 8.72
C GLU A 473 0.44 -29.23 8.11
N SER A 474 -0.39 -29.36 7.05
CA SER A 474 -0.57 -30.62 6.30
C SER A 474 0.65 -31.05 5.46
N LEU A 475 1.69 -30.20 5.39
CA LEU A 475 2.97 -30.53 4.75
C LEU A 475 3.98 -31.19 5.71
N ARG A 476 3.75 -31.11 7.02
CA ARG A 476 4.63 -31.64 8.09
C ARG A 476 4.67 -33.17 8.14
#